data_AF-A0A7X9EZ78-F1
#
_entry.id   AF-A0A7X9EZ78-F1
#
_cell.length_a   1.000
_cell.length_b   1.000
_cell.length_c   1.000
_cell.angle_alpha   90.00
_cell.angle_beta   90.00
_cell.angle_gamma   90.00
#
_symmetry.space_group_name_H-M   'P 1'
#
loop_
_entity.id
_entity.type
_entity.pdbx_description
1 polymer ?
#
loop_
_entity_poly.entity_id
_entity_poly.type
_entity_poly.pdbx_seq_one_letter_code
_entity_poly.pdbx_strand_id
1 'polypeptide(L)' 'MAKEVYDRTKPHFNVGTMGHIDHGKTTLTAAITKYCSLLGFAD' A
#
# COMPACT_ATOMS: atom_id res chain seq x y z
N MET A 1 13.00 -17.62 -0.08
CA MET A 1 12.18 -17.61 -1.31
C MET A 1 12.74 -16.52 -2.21
N ALA A 2 13.06 -16.81 -3.46
CA ALA A 2 13.53 -15.76 -4.37
C ALA A 2 12.40 -14.74 -4.54
N LYS A 3 12.74 -13.44 -4.44
CA LYS A 3 11.77 -12.37 -4.66
C LYS A 3 11.21 -12.49 -6.08
N GLU A 4 9.90 -12.57 -6.21
CA GLU A 4 9.25 -12.63 -7.52
C GLU A 4 9.63 -11.40 -8.36
N VAL A 5 9.82 -11.60 -9.66
CA VAL A 5 10.11 -10.49 -10.58
C VAL A 5 8.84 -9.66 -10.74
N TYR A 6 8.91 -8.37 -10.43
CA TYR A 6 7.76 -7.47 -10.53
C TYR A 6 7.29 -7.31 -11.98
N ASP A 7 6.05 -7.72 -12.25
CA ASP A 7 5.40 -7.57 -13.54
C ASP A 7 4.96 -6.11 -13.78
N ARG A 8 5.58 -5.46 -14.77
CA ARG A 8 5.34 -4.06 -15.13
C ARG A 8 4.16 -3.85 -16.09
N THR A 9 3.50 -4.92 -16.54
CA THR A 9 2.32 -4.82 -17.42
C THR A 9 1.05 -4.47 -16.66
N LYS A 10 1.03 -4.69 -15.33
CA LYS A 10 -0.09 -4.35 -14.46
C LYS A 10 -0.30 -2.82 -14.41
N PRO A 11 -1.55 -2.34 -14.34
CA PRO A 11 -1.83 -0.93 -14.10
C PRO A 11 -1.13 -0.44 -12.83
N HIS A 12 -0.36 0.65 -12.95
CA HIS A 12 0.45 1.19 -11.86
C HIS A 12 0.16 2.68 -11.65
N PHE A 13 0.09 3.10 -10.40
CA PHE A 13 -0.14 4.49 -10.03
C PHE A 13 0.73 4.89 -8.83
N ASN A 14 1.38 6.05 -8.92
CA ASN A 14 2.21 6.59 -7.84
C ASN A 14 1.33 7.38 -6.86
N VAL A 15 1.38 7.02 -5.57
CA VAL A 15 0.58 7.64 -4.51
C VAL A 15 1.42 7.95 -3.27
N GLY A 16 0.94 8.88 -2.45
CA GLY A 16 1.52 9.19 -1.14
C GLY A 16 0.49 9.82 -0.20
N THR A 17 0.68 9.62 1.10
CA THR A 17 -0.17 10.21 2.16
C THR A 17 0.48 11.49 2.70
N MET A 18 -0.14 12.66 2.50
CA MET A 18 0.38 13.97 2.91
C MET A 18 -0.53 14.67 3.94
N GLY A 19 -0.02 15.64 4.71
CA GLY A 19 -0.77 16.38 5.73
C GLY A 19 0.02 16.80 6.98
N HIS A 20 -0.61 17.53 7.89
CA HIS A 20 -0.02 18.08 9.12
C HIS A 20 0.39 16.99 10.14
N ILE A 21 1.30 17.31 11.06
CA ILE A 21 1.72 16.40 12.13
C ILE A 21 0.50 15.92 12.93
N ASP A 22 0.54 14.68 13.41
CA ASP A 22 -0.53 14.03 14.20
C ASP A 22 -1.89 13.82 13.50
N HIS A 23 -2.02 14.10 12.20
CA HIS A 23 -3.23 13.80 11.42
C HIS A 23 -3.33 12.33 10.96
N GLY A 24 -2.55 11.42 11.54
CA GLY A 24 -2.72 9.98 11.31
C GLY A 24 -2.28 9.45 9.94
N LYS A 25 -1.40 10.15 9.21
CA LYS A 25 -0.91 9.70 7.89
C LYS A 25 -0.39 8.25 7.90
N THR A 26 0.47 7.92 8.87
CA THR A 26 1.04 6.57 9.04
C THR A 26 -0.02 5.54 9.39
N THR A 27 -0.95 5.90 10.29
CA THR A 27 -2.07 5.03 10.68
C THR A 27 -2.97 4.72 9.50
N LEU A 28 -3.28 5.73 8.67
CA LEU A 28 -4.09 5.57 7.47
C LEU A 28 -3.40 4.64 6.46
N THR A 29 -2.10 4.82 6.20
CA THR A 29 -1.35 3.93 5.32
C THR A 29 -1.38 2.48 5.83
N ALA A 30 -1.17 2.26 7.12
CA ALA A 30 -1.23 0.92 7.72
C ALA A 30 -2.64 0.29 7.62
N ALA A 31 -3.70 1.08 7.84
CA ALA A 31 -5.07 0.61 7.71
C ALA A 31 -5.42 0.20 6.27
N ILE A 32 -4.97 0.98 5.27
CA ILE A 32 -5.15 0.64 3.85
C ILE A 32 -4.47 -0.69 3.53
N THR A 33 -3.20 -0.87 3.90
CA THR A 33 -2.47 -2.13 3.66
C THR A 33 -3.16 -3.32 4.33
N LYS A 34 -3.55 -3.17 5.60
CA LYS A 34 -4.23 -4.24 6.34
C LYS A 34 -5.58 -4.61 5.69
N TYR A 35 -6.36 -3.62 5.29
CA TYR A 35 -7.64 -3.86 4.63
C TYR A 35 -7.48 -4.57 3.28
N CYS A 36 -6.54 -4.13 2.45
CA CYS A 36 -6.23 -4.80 1.18
C CYS A 36 -5.80 -6.26 1.40
N SER A 37 -5.01 -6.55 2.43
CA SER A 37 -4.61 -7.91 2.76
C SER A 37 -5.78 -8.80 3.18
N LEU A 38 -6.71 -8.26 3.99
CA LEU A 38 -7.94 -8.98 4.36
C LEU A 38 -8.82 -9.35 3.15
N LEU A 39 -8.75 -8.58 2.07
CA LEU A 39 -9.48 -8.84 0.83
C LEU A 39 -8.70 -9.69 -0.18
N GLY A 40 -7.45 -10.09 0.13
CA GLY A 40 -6.60 -10.83 -0.79
C GLY A 40 -6.03 -9.97 -1.93
N PHE A 41 -5.99 -8.65 -1.77
CA PHE A 41 -5.40 -7.71 -2.73
C PHE A 41 -3.92 -7.38 -2.43
N ALA A 42 -3.41 -7.80 -1.27
CA ALA A 42 -2.03 -7.58 -0.85
C ALA A 42 -1.54 -8.70 0.09
N ASP A 43 -0.25 -9.01 0.05
CA ASP A 43 0.42 -9.97 0.94
C ASP A 43 0.98 -9.29 2.21
#